data_AF-A0A9D8ISD2-F1
#
_entry.id   AF-A0A9D8ISD2-F1
#
_cell.length_a   1.000
_cell.length_b   1.000
_cell.length_c   1.000
_cell.angle_alpha   90.00
_cell.angle_beta   90.00
_cell.angle_gamma   90.00
#
_symmetry.space_group_name_H-M   'P 1'
#
loop_
_entity.id
_entity.type
_entity.pdbx_description
1 polymer ?
#
loop_
_entity_poly.entity_id
_entity_poly.type
_entity_poly.pdbx_seq_one_letter_code
_entity_poly.pdbx_strand_id
1 'polypeptide(L)'
;PLATAIAAVVNEEMALLGERDVARVEDAKTIRLRVPARDRRDPSAFLARVLTFHVDRSLVRTPARVVINEREGIIVVTESVEIRPVAITHSGLQITTITPEPIGTPEFPVATTTRWAGLATGAAPSGAAPTRLADLLRALDQLDVPAKDQIAIIYELRRSGALSAEIVNE
;
A
#
# COMPACT_ATOMS: atom_id res chain seq x y z
N PRO A 1 0.81 -12.73 9.48
CA PRO A 1 0.50 -12.52 8.05
C PRO A 1 1.56 -13.16 7.14
N LEU A 2 2.85 -12.85 7.35
CA LEU A 2 3.95 -13.41 6.53
C LEU A 2 4.19 -14.90 6.78
N ALA A 3 4.34 -15.33 8.04
CA ALA A 3 4.54 -16.75 8.38
C ALA A 3 3.43 -17.65 7.83
N THR A 4 2.18 -17.19 7.87
CA THR A 4 1.01 -17.88 7.29
C THR A 4 1.13 -18.01 5.78
N ALA A 5 1.51 -16.95 5.07
CA ALA A 5 1.67 -16.98 3.62
C ALA A 5 2.81 -17.92 3.21
N ILE A 6 3.96 -17.87 3.90
CA ILE A 6 5.08 -18.77 3.62
C ILE A 6 4.68 -20.23 3.89
N ALA A 7 3.99 -20.51 5.01
CA ALA A 7 3.52 -21.86 5.30
C ALA A 7 2.53 -22.38 4.25
N ALA A 8 1.68 -21.50 3.68
CA ALA A 8 0.78 -21.87 2.59
C ALA A 8 1.56 -22.26 1.33
N VAL A 9 2.52 -21.43 0.90
CA VAL A 9 3.39 -21.70 -0.26
C VAL A 9 4.12 -23.04 -0.11
N VAL A 10 4.72 -23.28 1.07
CA VAL A 10 5.41 -24.56 1.33
C VAL A 10 4.46 -25.75 1.24
N ASN A 11 3.24 -25.63 1.78
CA ASN A 11 2.27 -26.72 1.71
C ASN A 11 1.76 -26.96 0.28
N GLU A 12 1.56 -25.92 -0.53
CA GLU A 12 1.15 -26.03 -1.93
C GLU A 12 2.21 -26.75 -2.78
N GLU A 13 3.47 -26.33 -2.68
CA GLU A 13 4.59 -26.97 -3.39
C GLU A 13 4.78 -28.43 -2.97
N MET A 14 4.65 -28.72 -1.67
CA MET A 14 4.78 -30.07 -1.15
C MET A 14 3.60 -30.98 -1.51
N ALA A 15 2.40 -30.41 -1.70
CA ALA A 15 1.21 -31.14 -2.14
C ALA A 15 1.38 -31.68 -3.57
N LEU A 16 2.08 -30.95 -4.46
CA LEU A 16 2.44 -31.44 -5.80
C LEU A 16 3.32 -32.70 -5.75
N LEU A 17 4.09 -32.85 -4.66
CA LEU A 17 4.93 -34.00 -4.39
C LEU A 17 4.21 -35.08 -3.56
N GLY A 18 2.91 -34.95 -3.32
CA GLY A 18 2.10 -35.92 -2.56
C GLY A 18 2.19 -35.81 -1.04
N GLU A 19 2.83 -34.77 -0.50
CA GLU A 19 2.96 -34.54 0.93
C GLU A 19 1.93 -33.51 1.42
N ARG A 20 1.35 -33.72 2.60
CA ARG A 20 0.39 -32.80 3.23
C ARG A 20 0.87 -32.40 4.61
N ASP A 21 0.41 -31.26 5.13
CA ASP A 21 0.75 -30.78 6.48
C ASP A 21 2.27 -30.77 6.76
N VAL A 22 3.03 -30.17 5.84
CA VAL A 22 4.49 -30.08 5.94
C VAL A 22 4.89 -28.83 6.72
N ALA A 23 4.25 -27.70 6.48
CA ALA A 23 4.50 -26.45 7.18
C ALA A 23 3.34 -26.05 8.10
N ARG A 24 3.66 -25.66 9.33
CA ARG A 24 2.71 -25.07 10.29
C ARG A 24 3.28 -23.80 10.88
N VAL A 25 2.43 -22.79 11.04
CA VAL A 25 2.81 -21.52 11.69
C VAL A 25 2.93 -21.74 13.19
N GLU A 26 4.04 -21.29 13.77
CA GLU A 26 4.28 -21.35 15.21
C GLU A 26 4.05 -19.99 15.87
N ASP A 27 4.55 -18.91 15.24
CA ASP A 27 4.28 -17.53 15.63
C ASP A 27 4.31 -16.58 14.42
N ALA A 28 4.30 -15.27 14.66
CA ALA A 28 4.27 -14.25 13.60
C ALA A 28 5.47 -14.28 12.62
N LYS A 29 6.60 -14.86 13.03
CA LYS A 29 7.88 -14.92 12.30
C LYS A 29 8.43 -16.34 12.17
N THR A 30 7.90 -17.31 12.90
CA THR A 30 8.40 -18.69 12.94
C THR A 30 7.42 -19.66 12.28
N ILE A 31 7.93 -20.50 11.39
CA ILE A 31 7.23 -21.66 10.83
C ILE A 31 7.96 -22.94 11.22
N ARG A 32 7.20 -23.98 11.54
CA ARG A 32 7.70 -25.32 11.83
C ARG A 32 7.49 -26.22 10.63
N LEU A 33 8.56 -26.88 10.20
CA LEU A 33 8.54 -27.83 9.08
C LEU A 33 8.63 -29.26 9.60
N ARG A 34 7.74 -30.13 9.13
CA ARG A 34 7.75 -31.57 9.36
C ARG A 34 8.43 -32.26 8.20
N VAL A 35 9.60 -32.84 8.42
CA VAL A 35 10.33 -33.58 7.38
C VAL A 35 9.56 -34.84 6.97
N PRO A 36 9.19 -35.00 5.69
CA PRO A 36 8.54 -36.19 5.18
C PRO A 36 9.36 -37.46 5.37
N ALA A 37 8.69 -38.62 5.46
CA ALA A 37 9.37 -39.90 5.73
C ALA A 37 10.44 -40.24 4.68
N ARG A 38 10.17 -39.95 3.40
CA ARG A 38 11.10 -40.15 2.28
C ARG A 38 12.39 -39.32 2.39
N ASP A 39 12.29 -38.16 3.03
CA ASP A 39 13.35 -37.17 3.13
C ASP A 39 14.12 -37.29 4.47
N ARG A 40 13.71 -38.17 5.39
CA ARG A 40 14.37 -38.33 6.71
C ARG A 40 15.82 -38.83 6.62
N ARG A 41 16.18 -39.51 5.52
CA ARG A 41 17.55 -39.97 5.28
C ARG A 41 18.50 -38.82 4.95
N ASP A 42 17.96 -37.73 4.38
CA ASP A 42 18.71 -36.51 4.09
C ASP A 42 17.83 -35.27 4.33
N PRO A 43 17.67 -34.85 5.60
CA PRO A 43 16.91 -33.66 5.95
C PRO A 43 17.49 -32.37 5.36
N SER A 44 18.80 -32.37 5.06
CA SER A 44 19.49 -31.20 4.51
C SER A 44 19.07 -30.92 3.07
N ALA A 45 18.96 -31.96 2.24
CA ALA A 45 18.43 -31.85 0.88
C ALA A 45 16.97 -31.40 0.86
N PHE A 46 16.16 -31.84 1.83
CA PHE A 46 14.80 -31.33 2.00
C PHE A 46 14.78 -29.83 2.32
N LEU A 47 15.59 -29.40 3.29
CA LEU A 47 15.67 -27.99 3.66
C LEU A 47 16.11 -27.12 2.48
N ALA A 48 17.15 -27.55 1.75
CA ALA A 48 17.64 -26.87 0.57
C ALA A 48 16.54 -26.68 -0.49
N ARG A 49 15.75 -27.72 -0.75
CA ARG A 49 14.61 -27.65 -1.66
C ARG A 49 13.53 -26.69 -1.18
N VAL A 50 13.14 -26.73 0.10
CA VAL A 50 12.17 -25.76 0.64
C VAL A 50 12.65 -24.31 0.47
N LEU A 51 13.96 -24.06 0.61
CA LEU A 51 14.55 -22.73 0.41
C LEU A 51 14.57 -22.28 -1.06
N THR A 52 14.28 -23.16 -2.03
CA THR A 52 14.13 -22.78 -3.45
C THR A 52 12.72 -22.34 -3.81
N PHE A 53 11.72 -22.55 -2.93
CA PHE A 53 10.34 -22.20 -3.22
C PHE A 53 10.17 -20.69 -3.38
N HIS A 54 9.47 -20.29 -4.44
CA HIS A 54 9.26 -18.89 -4.74
C HIS A 54 8.15 -18.33 -3.86
N VAL A 55 8.50 -17.40 -2.97
CA VAL A 55 7.52 -16.61 -2.21
C VAL A 55 7.35 -15.28 -2.92
N ASP A 56 6.15 -15.07 -3.47
CA ASP A 56 5.82 -13.78 -4.07
C ASP A 56 5.93 -12.66 -3.03
N ARG A 57 6.63 -11.58 -3.39
CA ARG A 57 6.80 -10.39 -2.55
C ARG A 57 5.46 -9.71 -2.26
N SER A 58 4.45 -9.90 -3.09
CA SER A 58 3.09 -9.41 -2.84
C SER A 58 2.47 -10.00 -1.56
N LEU A 59 2.89 -11.21 -1.16
CA LEU A 59 2.48 -11.86 0.08
C LEU A 59 3.15 -11.25 1.32
N VAL A 60 4.26 -10.55 1.11
CA VAL A 60 4.93 -9.74 2.13
C VAL A 60 4.21 -8.40 2.21
N ARG A 61 3.23 -8.30 3.12
CA ARG A 61 2.60 -7.02 3.45
C ARG A 61 3.66 -6.08 4.03
N THR A 62 4.24 -5.25 3.16
CA THR A 62 5.17 -4.20 3.56
C THR A 62 4.35 -3.07 4.17
N PRO A 63 4.71 -2.57 5.37
CA PRO A 63 3.97 -1.47 5.98
C PRO A 63 3.94 -0.28 5.03
N ALA A 64 2.77 0.34 4.92
CA ALA A 64 2.61 1.60 4.20
C ALA A 64 3.45 2.67 4.91
N ARG A 65 4.49 3.18 4.25
CA ARG A 65 5.44 4.13 4.83
C ARG A 65 5.65 5.33 3.91
N VAL A 66 5.73 6.50 4.53
CA VAL A 66 6.10 7.77 3.89
C VAL A 66 7.32 8.31 4.63
N VAL A 67 8.40 8.57 3.91
CA VAL A 67 9.62 9.20 4.44
C VAL A 67 9.68 10.62 3.94
N ILE A 68 9.87 11.58 4.84
CA ILE A 68 9.89 13.00 4.53
C ILE A 68 11.18 13.62 5.05
N ASN A 69 11.95 14.23 4.15
CA ASN A 69 13.02 15.14 4.51
C ASN A 69 12.55 16.56 4.19
N GLU A 70 12.12 17.29 5.22
CA GLU A 70 11.54 18.63 5.08
C GLU A 70 12.58 19.67 4.64
N ARG A 71 13.85 19.46 4.99
CA ARG A 71 14.95 20.38 4.66
C ARG A 71 15.27 20.34 3.17
N GLU A 72 15.24 19.16 2.57
CA GLU A 72 15.56 18.94 1.16
C GLU A 72 14.32 18.85 0.26
N GLY A 73 13.12 18.78 0.85
CA GLY A 73 11.86 18.62 0.12
C GLY A 73 11.69 17.23 -0.52
N ILE A 74 12.38 16.22 0.00
CA ILE A 74 12.35 14.85 -0.53
C ILE A 74 11.22 14.08 0.15
N ILE A 75 10.38 13.43 -0.67
CA ILE A 75 9.26 12.59 -0.23
C ILE A 75 9.43 11.20 -0.85
N VAL A 76 9.54 10.16 -0.03
CA VAL A 76 9.60 8.76 -0.49
C VAL A 76 8.36 8.03 0.00
N VAL A 77 7.61 7.42 -0.92
CA VAL A 77 6.34 6.75 -0.62
C VAL A 77 6.42 5.29 -1.06
N THR A 78 6.01 4.35 -0.20
CA THR A 78 5.89 2.94 -0.58
C THR A 78 4.63 2.69 -1.41
N GLU A 79 4.64 1.68 -2.28
CA GLU A 79 3.50 1.40 -3.17
C GLU A 79 2.19 1.09 -2.42
N SER A 80 2.30 0.56 -1.20
CA SER A 80 1.18 0.18 -0.33
C SER A 80 0.44 1.35 0.34
N VAL A 81 0.83 2.61 0.08
CA VAL A 81 0.21 3.78 0.71
C VAL A 81 -1.09 4.17 -0.01
N GLU A 82 -2.21 3.91 0.67
CA GLU A 82 -3.56 4.22 0.20
C GLU A 82 -4.16 5.41 0.97
N ILE A 83 -4.97 6.20 0.26
CA ILE A 83 -5.74 7.32 0.82
C ILE A 83 -7.24 7.06 0.68
N ARG A 84 -7.97 7.35 1.77
CA ARG A 84 -9.43 7.30 1.80
C ARG A 84 -10.04 8.54 1.12
N PRO A 85 -11.31 8.46 0.68
CA PRO A 85 -12.01 9.62 0.13
C PRO A 85 -12.01 10.79 1.11
N VAL A 86 -11.55 11.96 0.64
CA VAL A 86 -11.37 13.17 1.43
C VAL A 86 -11.38 14.40 0.52
N ALA A 87 -11.82 15.53 1.07
CA ALA A 87 -11.68 16.84 0.45
C ALA A 87 -10.76 17.71 1.32
N ILE A 88 -9.71 18.29 0.74
CA ILE A 88 -8.75 19.15 1.42
C ILE A 88 -8.60 20.45 0.65
N THR A 89 -8.58 21.56 1.38
CA THR A 89 -8.26 22.88 0.82
C THR A 89 -6.95 23.37 1.43
N HIS A 90 -5.94 23.64 0.60
CA HIS A 90 -4.62 24.08 1.04
C HIS A 90 -4.03 25.08 0.04
N SER A 91 -3.61 26.26 0.49
CA SER A 91 -2.98 27.29 -0.36
C SER A 91 -3.78 27.67 -1.63
N GLY A 92 -5.11 27.66 -1.54
CA GLY A 92 -6.00 27.92 -2.70
C GLY A 92 -6.11 26.76 -3.69
N LEU A 93 -5.59 25.57 -3.32
CA LEU A 93 -5.83 24.30 -4.01
C LEU A 93 -6.97 23.57 -3.31
N GLN A 94 -7.94 23.08 -4.08
CA GLN A 94 -8.97 22.19 -3.61
C GLN A 94 -8.73 20.80 -4.20
N ILE A 95 -8.46 19.84 -3.32
CA ILE A 95 -8.15 18.45 -3.65
C ILE A 95 -9.36 17.64 -3.22
N THR A 96 -9.99 16.93 -4.16
CA THR A 96 -11.13 16.06 -3.90
C THR A 96 -10.81 14.68 -4.47
N THR A 97 -10.90 13.66 -3.61
CA THR A 97 -10.77 12.25 -4.02
C THR A 97 -12.12 11.52 -4.02
N ILE A 98 -13.21 12.26 -3.79
CA ILE A 98 -14.60 11.82 -3.90
C ILE A 98 -15.09 11.91 -5.34
N THR A 99 -15.69 10.83 -5.85
CA THR A 99 -16.42 10.76 -7.13
C THR A 99 -17.91 10.50 -6.84
N PRO A 100 -18.86 11.17 -7.52
CA PRO A 100 -18.66 12.15 -8.58
C PRO A 100 -18.15 13.50 -8.05
N GLU A 101 -17.42 14.20 -8.92
CA GLU A 101 -17.02 15.59 -8.72
C GLU A 101 -18.22 16.43 -8.26
N PRO A 102 -18.08 17.33 -7.27
CA PRO A 102 -19.16 18.22 -6.88
C PRO A 102 -19.57 19.11 -8.05
N ILE A 103 -20.75 18.84 -8.63
CA ILE A 103 -21.33 19.67 -9.69
C ILE A 103 -21.77 20.99 -9.04
N GLY A 104 -21.21 22.11 -9.49
CA GLY A 104 -21.65 23.43 -9.05
C GLY A 104 -23.12 23.66 -9.41
N THR A 105 -23.93 24.05 -8.42
CA THR A 105 -25.31 24.49 -8.64
C THR A 105 -25.40 26.00 -8.48
N PRO A 106 -26.46 26.66 -8.97
CA PRO A 106 -26.66 28.11 -8.76
C PRO A 106 -26.66 28.52 -7.28
N GLU A 107 -26.99 27.59 -6.38
CA GLU A 107 -26.99 27.76 -4.92
C GLU A 107 -25.60 27.57 -4.30
N PHE A 108 -24.70 26.86 -4.98
CA PHE A 108 -23.33 26.55 -4.54
C PHE A 108 -22.33 26.71 -5.71
N PRO A 109 -22.00 27.95 -6.11
CA PRO A 109 -21.04 28.18 -7.19
C PRO A 109 -19.65 27.68 -6.79
N VAL A 110 -19.06 26.80 -7.61
CA VAL A 110 -17.66 26.40 -7.46
C VAL A 110 -16.78 27.57 -7.89
N ALA A 111 -16.09 28.20 -6.94
CA ALA A 111 -15.25 29.36 -7.21
C ALA A 111 -14.12 29.01 -8.20
N THR A 112 -14.17 29.62 -9.39
CA THR A 112 -13.28 29.39 -10.53
C THR A 112 -11.82 29.84 -10.32
N THR A 113 -11.48 30.42 -9.16
CA THR A 113 -10.11 30.87 -8.83
C THR A 113 -9.31 29.82 -8.05
N THR A 114 -9.64 28.54 -8.20
CA THR A 114 -9.02 27.46 -7.44
C THR A 114 -8.37 26.50 -8.43
N ARG A 115 -7.04 26.33 -8.36
CA ARG A 115 -6.36 25.25 -9.09
C ARG A 115 -6.95 23.92 -8.56
N TRP A 116 -7.65 23.21 -9.42
CA TRP A 116 -8.43 22.03 -9.06
C TRP A 116 -7.70 20.75 -9.49
N ALA A 117 -7.52 19.82 -8.55
CA ALA A 117 -6.95 18.51 -8.78
C ALA A 117 -8.01 17.43 -8.49
N GLY A 118 -8.76 17.04 -9.52
CA GLY A 118 -9.63 15.87 -9.48
C GLY A 118 -8.83 14.61 -9.79
N LEU A 119 -8.65 13.73 -8.80
CA LEU A 119 -8.13 12.39 -9.06
C LEU A 119 -9.31 11.48 -9.45
N ALA A 120 -9.45 11.21 -10.75
CA ALA A 120 -10.45 10.28 -11.23
C ALA A 120 -10.13 8.86 -10.72
N THR A 121 -10.87 8.39 -9.73
CA THR A 121 -11.07 6.96 -9.54
C THR A 121 -11.92 6.50 -10.71
N GLY A 122 -11.31 5.81 -11.68
CA GLY A 122 -11.97 5.39 -12.91
C GLY A 122 -13.37 4.82 -12.63
N ALA A 123 -14.34 5.25 -13.43
CA ALA A 123 -15.74 4.88 -13.31
C ALA A 123 -15.91 3.35 -13.23
N ALA A 124 -16.22 2.85 -12.04
CA ALA A 124 -16.74 1.50 -11.87
C ALA A 124 -17.80 1.50 -10.75
N PRO A 125 -18.96 0.86 -10.97
CA PRO A 125 -20.01 0.76 -9.98
C PRO A 125 -19.53 -0.10 -8.82
N SER A 126 -19.79 0.35 -7.58
CA SER A 126 -19.72 -0.49 -6.38
C SER A 126 -18.37 -1.15 -6.09
N GLY A 127 -17.32 -0.36 -5.83
CA GLY A 127 -16.03 -0.91 -5.37
C GLY A 127 -14.83 -0.05 -5.76
N ALA A 128 -14.85 1.24 -5.42
CA ALA A 128 -13.77 2.17 -5.77
C ALA A 128 -12.41 1.60 -5.37
N ALA A 129 -11.51 1.45 -6.34
CA ALA A 129 -10.12 1.11 -6.07
C ALA A 129 -9.53 2.20 -5.13
N PRO A 130 -8.80 1.80 -4.07
CA PRO A 130 -8.19 2.76 -3.17
C PRO A 130 -7.26 3.67 -3.97
N THR A 131 -7.44 5.00 -3.82
CA THR A 131 -6.55 5.97 -4.47
C THR A 131 -5.20 5.88 -3.79
N ARG A 132 -4.11 5.79 -4.56
CA ARG A 132 -2.74 5.72 -4.00
C ARG A 132 -2.21 7.12 -3.75
N LEU A 133 -1.44 7.32 -2.68
CA LEU A 133 -0.81 8.61 -2.40
C LEU A 133 0.17 9.01 -3.51
N ALA A 134 0.84 8.04 -4.14
CA ALA A 134 1.75 8.29 -5.26
C ALA A 134 1.06 8.97 -6.46
N ASP A 135 -0.22 8.65 -6.72
CA ASP A 135 -0.97 9.27 -7.81
C ASP A 135 -1.36 10.72 -7.48
N LEU A 136 -1.69 10.99 -6.22
CA LEU A 136 -1.90 12.36 -5.73
C LEU A 136 -0.64 13.21 -5.85
N LEU A 137 0.50 12.71 -5.40
CA LEU A 137 1.76 13.45 -5.49
C LEU A 137 2.14 13.72 -6.96
N ARG A 138 1.91 12.76 -7.86
CA ARG A 138 2.13 12.97 -9.30
C ARG A 138 1.22 14.05 -9.87
N ALA A 139 -0.04 14.12 -9.46
CA ALA A 139 -0.96 15.18 -9.90
C ALA A 139 -0.55 16.55 -9.36
N LEU A 140 -0.08 16.62 -8.11
CA LEU A 140 0.42 17.87 -7.51
C LEU A 140 1.72 18.34 -8.18
N ASP A 141 2.61 17.42 -8.53
CA ASP A 141 3.84 17.69 -9.29
C ASP A 141 3.52 18.27 -10.67
N GLN A 142 2.54 17.71 -11.39
CA GLN A 142 2.06 18.25 -12.67
C GLN A 142 1.44 19.65 -12.55
N LEU A 143 0.90 19.99 -11.39
CA LEU A 143 0.35 21.32 -11.09
C LEU A 143 1.41 22.28 -10.55
N ASP A 144 2.68 21.88 -10.53
CA ASP A 144 3.81 22.67 -10.06
C ASP A 144 3.61 23.14 -8.60
N VAL A 145 3.05 22.25 -7.78
CA VAL A 145 2.81 22.50 -6.35
C VAL A 145 4.13 22.29 -5.59
N PRO A 146 4.61 23.28 -4.82
CA PRO A 146 5.88 23.18 -4.09
C PRO A 146 5.91 21.98 -3.15
N ALA A 147 7.08 21.34 -2.99
CA ALA A 147 7.26 20.20 -2.08
C ALA A 147 6.79 20.51 -0.64
N LYS A 148 6.99 21.74 -0.17
CA LYS A 148 6.51 22.21 1.14
C LYS A 148 4.99 22.06 1.29
N ASP A 149 4.24 22.41 0.24
CA ASP A 149 2.78 22.34 0.23
C ASP A 149 2.32 20.88 0.09
N GLN A 150 3.03 20.06 -0.70
CA GLN A 150 2.79 18.62 -0.78
C GLN A 150 2.95 17.94 0.59
N ILE A 151 4.01 18.28 1.34
CA ILE A 151 4.25 17.80 2.69
C ILE A 151 3.12 18.23 3.64
N ALA A 152 2.68 19.48 3.57
CA ALA A 152 1.56 19.97 4.37
C ALA A 152 0.27 19.19 4.08
N ILE A 153 -0.02 18.90 2.81
CA ILE A 153 -1.16 18.07 2.41
C ILE A 153 -1.04 16.65 2.98
N ILE A 154 0.15 16.02 2.95
CA ILE A 154 0.39 14.69 3.56
C ILE A 154 0.06 14.72 5.07
N TYR A 155 0.50 15.76 5.77
CA TYR A 155 0.20 15.89 7.20
C TYR A 155 -1.29 16.10 7.48
N GLU A 156 -2.01 16.87 6.66
CA GLU A 156 -3.46 17.03 6.79
C GLU A 156 -4.23 15.74 6.45
N LEU A 157 -3.76 14.96 5.48
CA LEU A 157 -4.29 13.62 5.18
C LEU A 157 -4.10 12.66 6.35
N ARG A 158 -2.95 12.72 7.03
CA ARG A 158 -2.70 11.94 8.25
C ARG A 158 -3.63 12.40 9.39
N ARG A 159 -3.76 13.72 9.59
CA ARG A 159 -4.54 14.31 10.67
C ARG A 159 -6.04 14.04 10.55
N SER A 160 -6.56 14.05 9.33
CA SER A 160 -7.94 13.64 9.02
C SER A 160 -8.17 12.13 9.12
N GLY A 161 -7.10 11.35 9.28
CA GLY A 161 -7.12 9.89 9.21
C GLY A 161 -7.38 9.35 7.80
N ALA A 162 -7.34 10.19 6.77
CA ALA A 162 -7.50 9.77 5.38
C ALA A 162 -6.30 8.98 4.88
N LEU A 163 -5.10 9.21 5.44
CA LEU A 163 -3.88 8.49 5.12
C LEU A 163 -3.63 7.33 6.10
N SER A 164 -3.53 6.11 5.55
CA SER A 164 -3.15 4.91 6.30
C SER A 164 -1.68 4.58 6.05
N ALA A 165 -0.76 5.32 6.67
CA ALA A 165 0.67 5.07 6.58
C ALA A 165 1.44 5.58 7.81
N GLU A 166 2.59 4.97 8.07
CA GLU A 166 3.58 5.48 9.00
C GLU A 166 4.40 6.60 8.32
N ILE A 167 4.47 7.76 8.96
CA ILE A 167 5.32 8.88 8.51
C ILE A 167 6.60 8.88 9.33
N VAL A 168 7.75 8.86 8.65
CA VAL A 168 9.08 8.98 9.26
C VAL A 168 9.76 10.23 8.74
N ASN A 169 10.26 11.06 9.66
CA ASN A 169 10.97 12.30 9.33
C ASN A 169 12.48 12.06 9.45
N GLU A 170 13.24 12.53 8.45
CA GLU A 170 14.70 12.45 8.35
C GLU A 170 15.35 13.85 8.31
#